data_AF-A0A947EPJ0-F1
#
_entry.id   AF-A0A947EPJ0-F1
#
_cell.length_a   1.000
_cell.length_b   1.000
_cell.length_c   1.000
_cell.angle_alpha   90.00
_cell.angle_beta   90.00
_cell.angle_gamma   90.00
#
_symmetry.space_group_name_H-M   'P 1'
#
loop_
_entity.id
_entity.type
_entity.pdbx_description
1 polymer ?
#
loop_
_entity_poly.entity_id
_entity_poly.type
_entity_poly.pdbx_seq_one_letter_code
_entity_poly.pdbx_strand_id
1 'polypeptide(L)'
;MKNSYLKVLLLLFFFISENNQINAQNWTNYYPSDGIIDSGIYAIVEDHNNDLWFGSWTNPPGTSGLAKFNGTSWEQFNTENGLVGNNIRVLFHDSNNNLWIGTTTGVTKYDYSFLTNYTTTEGLADDYVLAIIEDTFGNIWIGTNNGVSKFDGTTWTNYTIENNFALNQISSIIQDNNGDLWFASLQSGAVKFDGTTWTNYTEADGLASNNVYVIYQDTNNDYWFANYADAGLSKFNGTTWETFTTADGLLDNSIRAIYQDNFGDLWFGSNSGALKFDGSELTAYTTTDGLIPGGVRSFYQDSNDNMWIGTWSSGISNFEISKVNIPDPYFEQSLIDLNIDSDDTLNGQILRTDAIAVTDLNLTNPLFQNDGFENPLITSVTEKISDLTGIRAFVNLTSLQLGNGALTSVDVSKNIKLDNLFFNDNQLSSIDVSKNIMLRRFGVMRNPNISSINVSKNGLLEELFVHETVISSLDVSSNLNLWRLQAQSTNLTGLNLSANENLIRLRAQNNPNLAYLNVRNGNNNQVIFFNVNNTPLLSCITADDSVSTTMTTYSEDPFSTDCGTVYIPDTNFEQALIDLGVDAAGIQDHVILRSEAEAMTGQLDVSNNGINDLTGIEAFTNLIRLKAWN
;
A
#
# COMPACT_ATOMS: atom_id res chain seq x y z
N MET A 1 2.24 0.44 19.36
CA MET A 1 2.06 1.52 18.34
C MET A 1 2.40 1.08 16.91
N LYS A 2 2.30 -0.22 16.61
CA LYS A 2 2.13 -0.75 15.24
C LYS A 2 0.87 -1.59 15.32
N ASN A 3 -0.27 -1.10 14.84
CA ASN A 3 -1.48 -1.90 14.62
C ASN A 3 -2.53 -1.07 13.88
N SER A 4 -3.20 -1.73 12.93
CA SER A 4 -4.24 -1.26 12.01
C SER A 4 -3.84 -0.15 11.02
N TYR A 5 -2.98 -0.47 10.05
CA TYR A 5 -2.76 0.41 8.89
C TYR A 5 -4.00 0.54 7.99
N LEU A 6 -4.95 -0.40 8.04
CA LEU A 6 -6.21 -0.30 7.29
C LEU A 6 -7.26 0.61 7.98
N LYS A 7 -7.33 0.62 9.32
CA LYS A 7 -8.32 1.45 10.06
C LYS A 7 -7.95 2.93 10.17
N VAL A 8 -6.66 3.27 10.03
CA VAL A 8 -6.18 4.65 10.20
C VAL A 8 -6.18 5.43 8.87
N LEU A 9 -6.32 4.77 7.72
CA LEU A 9 -6.17 5.42 6.41
C LEU A 9 -7.42 6.16 5.88
N LEU A 10 -8.56 6.15 6.58
CA LEU A 10 -9.85 6.49 5.96
C LEU A 10 -10.66 7.61 6.63
N LEU A 11 -9.99 8.52 7.34
CA LEU A 11 -10.63 9.77 7.81
C LEU A 11 -10.29 11.02 7.00
N LEU A 12 -9.43 10.92 5.98
CA LEU A 12 -9.09 12.01 5.08
C LEU A 12 -8.84 11.44 3.69
N PHE A 13 -9.87 11.32 2.86
CA PHE A 13 -9.84 11.48 1.39
C PHE A 13 -11.23 11.13 0.84
N PHE A 14 -12.10 12.14 0.75
CA PHE A 14 -13.15 12.18 -0.27
C PHE A 14 -12.61 12.99 -1.43
N PHE A 15 -11.91 12.33 -2.34
CA PHE A 15 -11.88 12.75 -3.73
C PHE A 15 -12.24 11.52 -4.56
N ILE A 16 -13.53 11.42 -4.88
CA ILE A 16 -13.94 10.72 -6.08
C ILE A 16 -13.32 11.56 -7.20
N SER A 17 -12.23 11.10 -7.81
CA SER A 17 -11.80 11.71 -9.07
C SER A 17 -12.85 11.33 -10.11
N GLU A 18 -13.70 12.30 -10.43
CA GLU A 18 -14.50 12.27 -11.66
C GLU A 18 -13.53 12.39 -12.85
N ASN A 19 -12.89 11.29 -13.22
CA ASN A 19 -12.44 11.06 -14.59
C ASN A 19 -13.17 9.84 -15.12
N ASN A 20 -14.47 10.03 -15.36
CA ASN A 20 -15.21 9.25 -16.34
C ASN A 20 -14.55 9.47 -17.70
N GLN A 21 -13.61 8.60 -18.08
CA GLN A 21 -13.41 8.03 -19.42
C GLN A 21 -12.13 7.16 -19.38
N ILE A 22 -12.25 5.95 -19.94
CA ILE A 22 -11.21 4.93 -20.22
C ILE A 22 -10.95 3.95 -19.06
N ASN A 23 -11.43 2.70 -19.20
CA ASN A 23 -10.77 1.51 -18.60
C ASN A 23 -11.22 0.15 -19.16
N ALA A 24 -11.86 0.09 -20.34
CA ALA A 24 -12.19 -1.18 -20.98
C ALA A 24 -11.02 -1.82 -21.76
N GLN A 25 -9.81 -1.24 -21.74
CA GLN A 25 -8.70 -1.71 -22.59
C GLN A 25 -8.03 -3.00 -22.09
N ASN A 26 -8.10 -3.30 -20.79
CA ASN A 26 -7.39 -4.44 -20.20
C ASN A 26 -8.30 -5.64 -19.91
N TRP A 27 -9.58 -5.57 -20.30
CA TRP A 27 -10.58 -6.58 -19.97
C TRP A 27 -11.04 -7.34 -21.21
N THR A 28 -10.99 -8.66 -21.14
CA THR A 28 -11.65 -9.55 -22.11
C THR A 28 -12.65 -10.44 -21.39
N ASN A 29 -13.91 -10.44 -21.83
CA ASN A 29 -14.99 -11.19 -21.18
C ASN A 29 -15.46 -12.34 -22.06
N TYR A 30 -15.64 -13.52 -21.47
CA TYR A 30 -16.13 -14.73 -22.12
C TYR A 30 -17.47 -15.13 -21.51
N TYR A 31 -18.47 -15.33 -22.37
CA TYR A 31 -19.86 -15.56 -21.97
C TYR A 31 -20.31 -16.98 -22.33
N PRO A 32 -21.30 -17.55 -21.63
CA PRO A 32 -21.90 -18.82 -22.02
C PRO A 32 -22.49 -18.85 -23.43
N SER A 33 -22.83 -17.69 -23.99
CA SER A 33 -23.24 -17.57 -25.39
C SER A 33 -22.19 -18.05 -26.39
N ASP A 34 -20.93 -18.15 -25.98
CA ASP A 34 -19.83 -18.70 -26.78
C ASP A 34 -19.92 -20.24 -26.87
N GLY A 35 -20.83 -20.86 -26.09
CA GLY A 35 -21.24 -22.27 -26.22
C GLY A 35 -20.26 -23.28 -25.62
N ILE A 36 -19.22 -22.80 -24.94
CA ILE A 36 -18.09 -23.61 -24.47
C ILE A 36 -18.07 -23.69 -22.93
N ILE A 37 -18.52 -22.64 -22.26
CA ILE A 37 -18.49 -22.50 -20.80
C ILE A 37 -19.92 -22.35 -20.26
N ASP A 38 -20.17 -22.87 -19.06
CA ASP A 38 -21.40 -22.54 -18.32
C ASP A 38 -21.23 -21.19 -17.60
N SER A 39 -22.32 -20.63 -17.07
CA SER A 39 -22.33 -19.28 -16.48
C SER A 39 -21.60 -19.17 -15.14
N GLY A 40 -21.49 -20.26 -14.39
CA GLY A 40 -20.85 -20.28 -13.08
C GLY A 40 -19.48 -20.91 -13.15
N ILE A 41 -18.42 -20.13 -12.94
CA ILE A 41 -17.02 -20.58 -12.98
C ILE A 41 -16.47 -20.51 -11.57
N TYR A 42 -16.14 -21.67 -11.01
CA TYR A 42 -15.78 -21.84 -9.59
C TYR A 42 -14.34 -22.26 -9.38
N ALA A 43 -13.68 -22.75 -10.43
CA ALA A 43 -12.30 -23.18 -10.36
C ALA A 43 -11.59 -22.83 -11.67
N ILE A 44 -10.36 -22.35 -11.55
CA ILE A 44 -9.49 -22.03 -12.68
C ILE A 44 -8.10 -22.53 -12.31
N VAL A 45 -7.43 -23.20 -13.24
CA VAL A 45 -6.03 -23.62 -13.08
C VAL A 45 -5.34 -23.65 -14.45
N GLU A 46 -4.02 -23.50 -14.49
CA GLU A 46 -3.20 -23.68 -15.69
C GLU A 46 -2.38 -24.95 -15.56
N ASP A 47 -2.27 -25.70 -16.66
CA ASP A 47 -1.46 -26.91 -16.70
C ASP A 47 -0.04 -26.68 -17.21
N HIS A 48 0.77 -27.75 -17.21
CA HIS A 48 2.17 -27.71 -17.64
C HIS A 48 2.38 -27.40 -19.13
N ASN A 49 1.31 -27.40 -19.95
CA ASN A 49 1.35 -26.96 -21.35
C ASN A 49 0.89 -25.51 -21.52
N ASN A 50 0.66 -24.79 -20.42
CA ASN A 50 0.05 -23.46 -20.36
C ASN A 50 -1.39 -23.43 -20.90
N ASP A 51 -2.09 -24.57 -20.86
CA ASP A 51 -3.52 -24.61 -21.15
C ASP A 51 -4.30 -24.28 -19.86
N LEU A 52 -5.29 -23.41 -19.98
CA LEU A 52 -6.17 -23.03 -18.88
C LEU A 52 -7.38 -23.95 -18.79
N TRP A 53 -7.73 -24.35 -17.58
CA TRP A 53 -8.85 -25.24 -17.28
C TRP A 53 -9.85 -24.54 -16.36
N PHE A 54 -11.13 -24.58 -16.72
CA PHE A 54 -12.21 -23.87 -16.06
C PHE A 54 -13.29 -24.87 -15.61
N GLY A 55 -13.50 -24.94 -14.30
CA GLY A 55 -14.50 -25.77 -13.66
C GLY A 55 -15.81 -25.03 -13.47
N SER A 56 -16.90 -25.60 -14.00
CA SER A 56 -18.21 -24.98 -13.98
C SER A 56 -19.13 -25.54 -12.89
N TRP A 57 -19.96 -24.69 -12.29
CA TRP A 57 -21.05 -25.10 -11.41
C TRP A 57 -22.31 -24.27 -11.62
N THR A 58 -23.43 -24.94 -11.86
CA THR A 58 -24.75 -24.31 -11.96
C THR A 58 -25.81 -25.12 -11.23
N ASN A 59 -26.96 -24.49 -10.97
CA ASN A 59 -28.13 -25.16 -10.42
C ASN A 59 -29.39 -24.80 -11.24
N PRO A 60 -29.98 -25.74 -12.01
CA PRO A 60 -29.58 -27.16 -12.17
C PRO A 60 -28.20 -27.32 -12.85
N PRO A 61 -27.56 -28.50 -12.77
CA PRO A 61 -26.26 -28.76 -13.40
C PRO A 61 -26.28 -28.45 -14.90
N GLY A 62 -25.22 -27.78 -15.37
CA GLY A 62 -25.04 -27.37 -16.75
C GLY A 62 -24.53 -28.51 -17.63
N THR A 63 -24.24 -28.17 -18.88
CA THR A 63 -23.76 -29.13 -19.88
C THR A 63 -22.24 -29.13 -20.01
N SER A 64 -21.57 -28.02 -19.65
CA SER A 64 -20.15 -27.82 -19.96
C SER A 64 -19.21 -28.59 -19.05
N GLY A 65 -19.47 -28.63 -17.74
CA GLY A 65 -18.57 -29.30 -16.81
C GLY A 65 -17.21 -28.60 -16.77
N LEU A 66 -16.24 -29.17 -17.46
CA LEU A 66 -14.87 -28.68 -17.55
C LEU A 66 -14.61 -28.09 -18.94
N ALA A 67 -14.09 -26.87 -19.01
CA ALA A 67 -13.64 -26.26 -20.26
C ALA A 67 -12.12 -26.08 -20.24
N LYS A 68 -11.45 -26.37 -21.35
CA LYS A 68 -10.02 -26.16 -21.59
C LYS A 68 -9.84 -25.05 -22.62
N PHE A 69 -8.87 -24.16 -22.42
CA PHE A 69 -8.50 -23.09 -23.34
C PHE A 69 -7.00 -23.07 -23.57
N ASN A 70 -6.57 -23.16 -24.83
CA ASN A 70 -5.14 -23.16 -25.21
C ASN A 70 -4.63 -21.79 -25.68
N GLY A 71 -5.33 -20.71 -25.33
CA GLY A 71 -5.07 -19.36 -25.83
C GLY A 71 -5.76 -19.03 -27.16
N THR A 72 -6.23 -20.02 -27.93
CA THR A 72 -6.86 -19.78 -29.24
C THR A 72 -8.19 -20.51 -29.46
N SER A 73 -8.33 -21.69 -28.88
CA SER A 73 -9.48 -22.57 -29.04
C SER A 73 -9.88 -23.19 -27.73
N TRP A 74 -11.13 -23.59 -27.65
CA TRP A 74 -11.68 -24.22 -26.47
C TRP A 74 -12.12 -25.66 -26.72
N GLU A 75 -12.05 -26.47 -25.67
CA GLU A 75 -12.51 -27.86 -25.64
C GLU A 75 -13.31 -28.12 -24.35
N GLN A 76 -14.31 -29.00 -24.42
CA GLN A 76 -15.24 -29.27 -23.32
C GLN A 76 -15.17 -30.75 -22.91
N PHE A 77 -15.21 -31.00 -21.60
CA PHE A 77 -15.28 -32.33 -21.00
C PHE A 77 -16.43 -32.40 -20.01
N ASN A 78 -17.27 -33.42 -20.16
CA ASN A 78 -18.44 -33.67 -19.31
C ASN A 78 -18.55 -35.17 -18.96
N THR A 79 -19.66 -35.58 -18.35
CA THR A 79 -19.92 -36.99 -17.99
C THR A 79 -19.94 -37.95 -19.17
N GLU A 80 -20.28 -37.50 -20.39
CA GLU A 80 -20.20 -38.31 -21.61
C GLU A 80 -18.74 -38.56 -22.02
N ASN A 81 -17.82 -37.67 -21.65
CA ASN A 81 -16.38 -37.85 -21.84
C ASN A 81 -15.74 -38.71 -20.74
N GLY A 82 -16.45 -39.02 -19.64
CA GLY A 82 -15.97 -39.88 -18.56
C GLY A 82 -15.76 -39.17 -17.21
N LEU A 83 -16.05 -37.87 -17.10
CA LEU A 83 -16.05 -37.20 -15.80
C LEU A 83 -17.10 -37.83 -14.85
N VAL A 84 -16.79 -37.85 -13.56
CA VAL A 84 -17.72 -38.39 -12.55
C VAL A 84 -18.92 -37.45 -12.31
N GLY A 85 -18.81 -36.17 -12.68
CA GLY A 85 -19.86 -35.17 -12.56
C GLY A 85 -19.57 -33.89 -13.33
N ASN A 86 -20.63 -33.17 -13.71
CA ASN A 86 -20.52 -31.89 -14.44
C ASN A 86 -20.46 -30.67 -13.51
N ASN A 87 -20.81 -30.80 -12.24
CA ASN A 87 -20.75 -29.68 -11.30
C ASN A 87 -19.40 -29.69 -10.58
N ILE A 88 -18.45 -28.93 -11.11
CA ILE A 88 -17.05 -28.87 -10.68
C ILE A 88 -16.89 -27.73 -9.67
N ARG A 89 -16.27 -28.04 -8.54
CA ARG A 89 -16.07 -27.11 -7.41
C ARG A 89 -14.62 -26.69 -7.23
N VAL A 90 -13.68 -27.54 -7.63
CA VAL A 90 -12.25 -27.32 -7.46
C VAL A 90 -11.48 -28.05 -8.56
N LEU A 91 -10.41 -27.42 -9.01
CA LEU A 91 -9.40 -28.00 -9.90
C LEU A 91 -8.05 -27.88 -9.20
N PHE A 92 -7.22 -28.91 -9.33
CA PHE A 92 -5.91 -28.93 -8.71
C PHE A 92 -4.91 -29.71 -9.58
N HIS A 93 -3.74 -29.14 -9.83
CA HIS A 93 -2.64 -29.83 -10.50
C HIS A 93 -1.66 -30.39 -9.47
N ASP A 94 -1.41 -31.70 -9.53
CA ASP A 94 -0.42 -32.34 -8.67
C ASP A 94 1.00 -32.29 -9.27
N SER A 95 1.99 -32.57 -8.43
CA SER A 95 3.42 -32.62 -8.75
C SER A 95 3.79 -33.66 -9.81
N ASN A 96 2.88 -34.61 -10.09
CA ASN A 96 3.03 -35.63 -11.13
C ASN A 96 2.32 -35.24 -12.43
N ASN A 97 1.95 -33.97 -12.58
CA ASN A 97 1.24 -33.40 -13.74
C ASN A 97 -0.13 -34.03 -14.00
N ASN A 98 -0.84 -34.51 -12.96
CA ASN A 98 -2.23 -34.90 -13.10
C ASN A 98 -3.16 -33.74 -12.75
N LEU A 99 -4.28 -33.65 -13.45
CA LEU A 99 -5.38 -32.75 -13.09
C LEU A 99 -6.39 -33.50 -12.22
N TRP A 100 -6.62 -33.00 -11.01
CA TRP A 100 -7.65 -33.46 -10.10
C TRP A 100 -8.88 -32.55 -10.20
N ILE A 101 -10.03 -33.16 -10.45
CA ILE A 101 -11.29 -32.49 -10.75
C ILE A 101 -12.30 -32.88 -9.67
N GLY A 102 -12.50 -32.00 -8.69
CA GLY A 102 -13.45 -32.20 -7.60
C GLY A 102 -14.85 -31.77 -8.03
N THR A 103 -15.80 -32.71 -7.97
CA THR A 103 -17.19 -32.49 -8.39
C THR A 103 -18.15 -32.68 -7.22
N THR A 104 -19.44 -32.38 -7.43
CA THR A 104 -20.49 -32.69 -6.44
C THR A 104 -20.86 -34.18 -6.36
N THR A 105 -20.23 -35.05 -7.17
CA THR A 105 -20.53 -36.49 -7.28
C THR A 105 -19.28 -37.36 -7.30
N GLY A 106 -18.15 -36.85 -6.82
CA GLY A 106 -16.88 -37.55 -6.68
C GLY A 106 -15.69 -36.72 -7.18
N VAL A 107 -14.54 -37.39 -7.32
CA VAL A 107 -13.32 -36.80 -7.88
C VAL A 107 -12.91 -37.55 -9.13
N THR A 108 -12.52 -36.80 -10.17
CA THR A 108 -11.88 -37.37 -11.37
C THR A 108 -10.42 -36.97 -11.40
N LYS A 109 -9.51 -37.94 -11.55
CA LYS A 109 -8.10 -37.73 -11.84
C LYS A 109 -7.88 -37.89 -13.34
N TYR A 110 -7.25 -36.92 -13.97
CA TYR A 110 -6.86 -36.95 -15.38
C TYR A 110 -5.33 -36.89 -15.50
N ASP A 111 -4.73 -37.96 -16.05
CA ASP A 111 -3.28 -38.06 -16.31
C ASP A 111 -2.92 -37.67 -17.75
N TYR A 112 -3.83 -36.95 -18.44
CA TYR A 112 -3.75 -36.61 -19.87
C TYR A 112 -3.84 -37.78 -20.85
N SER A 113 -4.06 -39.00 -20.35
CA SER A 113 -4.33 -40.19 -21.16
C SER A 113 -5.66 -40.85 -20.78
N PHE A 114 -5.99 -40.89 -19.49
CA PHE A 114 -7.12 -41.58 -18.89
C PHE A 114 -7.76 -40.77 -17.77
N LEU A 115 -9.09 -40.86 -17.68
CA LEU A 115 -9.88 -40.36 -16.56
C LEU A 115 -10.13 -41.50 -15.58
N THR A 116 -9.75 -41.30 -14.32
CA THR A 116 -9.99 -42.23 -13.23
C THR A 116 -10.89 -41.59 -12.18
N ASN A 117 -12.03 -42.22 -11.89
CA ASN A 117 -13.03 -41.67 -10.97
C ASN A 117 -12.93 -42.33 -9.59
N TYR A 118 -13.07 -41.50 -8.56
CA TYR A 118 -13.10 -41.90 -7.16
C TYR A 118 -14.36 -41.33 -6.49
N THR A 119 -15.11 -42.21 -5.85
CA THR A 119 -16.30 -41.92 -5.05
C THR A 119 -16.18 -42.59 -3.69
N THR A 120 -17.24 -42.54 -2.89
CA THR A 120 -17.37 -43.31 -1.65
C THR A 120 -17.17 -44.82 -1.85
N THR A 121 -17.39 -45.36 -3.06
CA THR A 121 -17.10 -46.78 -3.35
C THR A 121 -15.62 -47.09 -3.42
N GLU A 122 -14.78 -46.11 -3.78
CA GLU A 122 -13.33 -46.25 -3.86
C GLU A 122 -12.62 -45.85 -2.56
N GLY A 123 -13.30 -45.14 -1.65
CA GLY A 123 -12.79 -44.82 -0.32
C GLY A 123 -12.92 -43.35 0.10
N LEU A 124 -13.47 -42.46 -0.74
CA LEU A 124 -13.76 -41.09 -0.31
C LEU A 124 -14.71 -41.06 0.89
N ALA A 125 -14.53 -40.05 1.75
CA ALA A 125 -15.43 -39.81 2.89
C ALA A 125 -16.84 -39.38 2.44
N ASP A 126 -16.96 -38.60 1.37
CA ASP A 126 -18.21 -38.14 0.76
C ASP A 126 -17.96 -37.72 -0.70
N ASP A 127 -18.96 -37.90 -1.56
CA ASP A 127 -18.85 -37.62 -2.99
C ASP A 127 -18.88 -36.11 -3.32
N TYR A 128 -19.40 -35.28 -2.43
CA TYR A 128 -19.46 -33.84 -2.66
C TYR A 128 -18.13 -33.19 -2.28
N VAL A 129 -17.29 -32.96 -3.28
CA VAL A 129 -15.93 -32.46 -3.12
C VAL A 129 -15.90 -30.93 -3.26
N LEU A 130 -15.10 -30.29 -2.40
CA LEU A 130 -15.06 -28.84 -2.25
C LEU A 130 -13.64 -28.26 -2.33
N ALA A 131 -12.63 -29.02 -1.93
CA ALA A 131 -11.24 -28.59 -1.92
C ALA A 131 -10.30 -29.78 -2.20
N ILE A 132 -9.20 -29.53 -2.90
CA ILE A 132 -8.15 -30.52 -3.17
C ILE A 132 -6.81 -29.81 -3.09
N ILE A 133 -5.84 -30.40 -2.36
CA ILE A 133 -4.43 -30.01 -2.41
C ILE A 133 -3.53 -31.25 -2.35
N GLU A 134 -2.26 -31.09 -2.70
CA GLU A 134 -1.19 -32.04 -2.43
C GLU A 134 -0.32 -31.50 -1.28
N ASP A 135 0.00 -32.35 -0.30
CA ASP A 135 0.98 -32.00 0.72
C ASP A 135 2.43 -32.21 0.22
N THR A 136 3.40 -31.64 0.92
CA THR A 136 4.84 -31.80 0.66
C THR A 136 5.35 -33.25 0.62
N PHE A 137 4.54 -34.23 1.06
CA PHE A 137 4.88 -35.66 1.01
C PHE A 137 4.22 -36.38 -0.19
N GLY A 138 3.51 -35.66 -1.05
CA GLY A 138 2.83 -36.20 -2.23
C GLY A 138 1.46 -36.82 -1.94
N ASN A 139 0.88 -36.59 -0.74
CA ASN A 139 -0.46 -37.08 -0.45
C ASN A 139 -1.50 -36.07 -0.94
N ILE A 140 -2.58 -36.57 -1.52
CA ILE A 140 -3.71 -35.76 -1.95
C ILE A 140 -4.71 -35.65 -0.80
N TRP A 141 -4.98 -34.43 -0.37
CA TRP A 141 -5.99 -34.12 0.65
C TRP A 141 -7.23 -33.55 -0.01
N ILE A 142 -8.37 -34.16 0.26
CA ILE A 142 -9.65 -33.88 -0.38
C ILE A 142 -10.65 -33.47 0.69
N GLY A 143 -11.04 -32.20 0.64
CA GLY A 143 -12.10 -31.64 1.47
C GLY A 143 -13.45 -31.97 0.86
N THR A 144 -14.32 -32.60 1.66
CA THR A 144 -15.63 -33.08 1.24
C THR A 144 -16.73 -32.49 2.11
N ASN A 145 -17.98 -32.72 1.74
CA ASN A 145 -19.12 -32.32 2.55
C ASN A 145 -19.21 -33.07 3.90
N ASN A 146 -18.53 -34.23 4.06
CA ASN A 146 -18.49 -35.03 5.29
C ASN A 146 -17.07 -35.21 5.88
N GLY A 147 -16.23 -34.18 5.86
CA GLY A 147 -14.87 -34.23 6.41
C GLY A 147 -13.77 -34.32 5.34
N VAL A 148 -12.62 -34.87 5.69
CA VAL A 148 -11.42 -34.89 4.82
C VAL A 148 -11.03 -36.31 4.45
N SER A 149 -10.68 -36.54 3.20
CA SER A 149 -10.07 -37.79 2.73
C SER A 149 -8.62 -37.54 2.35
N LYS A 150 -7.68 -38.35 2.84
CA LYS A 150 -6.28 -38.34 2.46
C LYS A 150 -5.98 -39.56 1.59
N PHE A 151 -5.37 -39.36 0.44
CA PHE A 151 -4.95 -40.41 -0.48
C PHE A 151 -3.43 -40.39 -0.67
N ASP A 152 -2.76 -41.50 -0.33
CA ASP A 152 -1.29 -41.64 -0.46
C ASP A 152 -0.84 -42.19 -1.82
N GLY A 153 -1.75 -42.28 -2.80
CA GLY A 153 -1.55 -42.95 -4.08
C GLY A 153 -2.00 -44.42 -4.10
N THR A 154 -2.23 -45.01 -2.93
CA THR A 154 -2.66 -46.42 -2.80
C THR A 154 -3.79 -46.63 -1.80
N THR A 155 -3.82 -45.90 -0.69
CA THR A 155 -4.77 -46.07 0.41
C THR A 155 -5.48 -44.76 0.75
N TRP A 156 -6.73 -44.89 1.17
CA TRP A 156 -7.57 -43.80 1.66
C TRP A 156 -7.59 -43.80 3.18
N THR A 157 -7.38 -42.62 3.77
CA THR A 157 -7.57 -42.37 5.21
C THR A 157 -8.54 -41.22 5.39
N ASN A 158 -9.66 -41.45 6.07
CA ASN A 158 -10.72 -40.46 6.25
C ASN A 158 -10.71 -39.89 7.66
N TYR A 159 -10.86 -38.57 7.76
CA TYR A 159 -10.97 -37.80 9.00
C TYR A 159 -12.35 -37.16 9.05
N THR A 160 -13.25 -37.75 9.85
CA THR A 160 -14.64 -37.33 10.00
C THR A 160 -14.99 -37.14 11.48
N ILE A 161 -16.14 -36.53 11.78
CA ILE A 161 -16.63 -36.39 13.16
C ILE A 161 -16.68 -37.75 13.88
N GLU A 162 -17.04 -38.82 13.17
CA GLU A 162 -17.07 -40.18 13.72
C GLU A 162 -15.68 -40.69 14.13
N ASN A 163 -14.62 -40.11 13.57
CA ASN A 163 -13.23 -40.39 13.91
C ASN A 163 -12.58 -39.29 14.77
N ASN A 164 -13.41 -38.53 15.51
CA ASN A 164 -13.01 -37.42 16.39
C ASN A 164 -12.36 -36.23 15.67
N PHE A 165 -12.65 -36.03 14.38
CA PHE A 165 -12.28 -34.80 13.68
C PHE A 165 -13.29 -33.68 14.02
N ALA A 166 -12.80 -32.46 14.18
CA ALA A 166 -13.59 -31.34 14.70
C ALA A 166 -14.47 -30.65 13.64
N LEU A 167 -14.20 -30.85 12.35
CA LEU A 167 -14.89 -30.16 11.27
C LEU A 167 -15.78 -31.08 10.44
N ASN A 168 -16.81 -30.45 9.88
CA ASN A 168 -17.61 -31.00 8.79
C ASN A 168 -17.66 -30.01 7.62
N GLN A 169 -18.05 -30.45 6.42
CA GLN A 169 -18.16 -29.61 5.22
C GLN A 169 -16.94 -28.70 4.98
N ILE A 170 -15.89 -29.32 4.45
CA ILE A 170 -14.57 -28.71 4.32
C ILE A 170 -14.53 -27.87 3.05
N SER A 171 -14.46 -26.55 3.21
CA SER A 171 -14.62 -25.56 2.13
C SER A 171 -13.31 -25.18 1.46
N SER A 172 -12.20 -25.26 2.19
CA SER A 172 -10.87 -24.88 1.70
C SER A 172 -9.80 -25.61 2.50
N ILE A 173 -8.70 -25.94 1.84
CA ILE A 173 -7.50 -26.54 2.43
C ILE A 173 -6.29 -25.81 1.88
N ILE A 174 -5.33 -25.46 2.73
CA ILE A 174 -4.01 -24.98 2.32
C ILE A 174 -2.92 -25.70 3.12
N GLN A 175 -1.72 -25.81 2.54
CA GLN A 175 -0.51 -26.07 3.32
C GLN A 175 0.24 -24.76 3.45
N ASP A 176 0.59 -24.38 4.68
CA ASP A 176 1.33 -23.15 4.93
C ASP A 176 2.84 -23.33 4.70
N ASN A 177 3.57 -22.21 4.70
CA ASN A 177 5.03 -22.19 4.49
C ASN A 177 5.84 -22.96 5.55
N ASN A 178 5.24 -23.33 6.69
CA ASN A 178 5.87 -24.19 7.71
C ASN A 178 5.57 -25.68 7.50
N GLY A 179 4.70 -26.01 6.54
CA GLY A 179 4.25 -27.36 6.25
C GLY A 179 3.00 -27.78 7.03
N ASP A 180 2.40 -26.90 7.84
CA ASP A 180 1.16 -27.21 8.55
C ASP A 180 -0.02 -27.13 7.59
N LEU A 181 -1.00 -28.03 7.76
CA LEU A 181 -2.23 -28.03 6.98
C LEU A 181 -3.31 -27.24 7.68
N TRP A 182 -3.98 -26.36 6.95
CA TRP A 182 -5.14 -25.62 7.43
C TRP A 182 -6.40 -26.04 6.68
N PHE A 183 -7.49 -26.23 7.42
CA PHE A 183 -8.78 -26.66 6.92
C PHE A 183 -9.85 -25.66 7.36
N ALA A 184 -10.63 -25.14 6.42
CA ALA A 184 -11.81 -24.34 6.71
C ALA A 184 -13.09 -25.17 6.63
N SER A 185 -14.09 -24.76 7.40
CA SER A 185 -15.42 -25.34 7.42
C SER A 185 -16.49 -24.26 7.25
N LEU A 186 -17.57 -24.62 6.55
CA LEU A 186 -18.74 -23.74 6.43
C LEU A 186 -19.60 -23.67 7.71
N GLN A 187 -19.25 -24.39 8.78
CA GLN A 187 -20.08 -24.52 9.98
C GLN A 187 -19.31 -24.59 11.31
N SER A 188 -17.98 -24.75 11.30
CA SER A 188 -17.21 -25.10 12.50
C SER A 188 -15.86 -24.39 12.64
N GLY A 189 -15.65 -23.29 11.91
CA GLY A 189 -14.45 -22.48 11.96
C GLY A 189 -13.33 -23.05 11.10
N ALA A 190 -12.10 -22.96 11.61
CA ALA A 190 -10.91 -23.49 10.94
C ALA A 190 -10.11 -24.39 11.88
N VAL A 191 -9.34 -25.31 11.31
CA VAL A 191 -8.43 -26.19 12.05
C VAL A 191 -7.07 -26.22 11.41
N LYS A 192 -6.03 -26.10 12.23
CA LYS A 192 -4.64 -26.31 11.85
C LYS A 192 -4.17 -27.69 12.28
N PHE A 193 -3.41 -28.37 11.43
CA PHE A 193 -2.78 -29.66 11.68
C PHE A 193 -1.28 -29.60 11.43
N ASP A 194 -0.49 -29.81 12.48
CA ASP A 194 0.98 -29.78 12.43
C ASP A 194 1.63 -31.14 12.10
N GLY A 195 0.84 -32.08 11.61
CA GLY A 195 1.24 -33.48 11.42
C GLY A 195 1.00 -34.38 12.64
N THR A 196 0.74 -33.79 13.82
CA THR A 196 0.48 -34.53 15.06
C THR A 196 -0.77 -34.05 15.81
N THR A 197 -0.99 -32.75 15.84
CA THR A 197 -1.97 -32.07 16.69
C THR A 197 -2.92 -31.27 15.83
N TRP A 198 -4.21 -31.38 16.15
CA TRP A 198 -5.28 -30.58 15.56
C TRP A 198 -5.62 -29.42 16.50
N THR A 199 -5.47 -28.19 16.02
CA THR A 199 -5.77 -26.96 16.76
C THR A 199 -6.94 -26.24 16.12
N ASN A 200 -8.03 -26.06 16.87
CA ASN A 200 -9.26 -25.44 16.37
C ASN A 200 -9.24 -23.92 16.60
N TYR A 201 -9.76 -23.18 15.64
CA TYR A 201 -9.96 -21.73 15.70
C TYR A 201 -11.41 -21.40 15.40
N THR A 202 -12.03 -20.69 16.34
CA THR A 202 -13.44 -20.32 16.34
C THR A 202 -13.62 -18.85 16.65
N GLU A 203 -14.87 -18.37 16.66
CA GLU A 203 -15.23 -17.04 17.15
C GLU A 203 -14.71 -16.75 18.57
N ALA A 204 -14.57 -17.78 19.42
CA ALA A 204 -14.02 -17.62 20.77
C ALA A 204 -12.53 -17.25 20.77
N ASP A 205 -11.81 -17.57 19.69
CA ASP A 205 -10.38 -17.32 19.53
C ASP A 205 -10.08 -15.99 18.82
N GLY A 206 -11.10 -15.36 18.22
CA GLY A 206 -11.01 -14.08 17.51
C GLY A 206 -11.37 -14.12 16.02
N LEU A 207 -11.71 -15.29 15.48
CA LEU A 207 -12.23 -15.43 14.11
C LEU A 207 -13.58 -14.69 13.99
N ALA A 208 -13.84 -14.00 12.87
CA ALA A 208 -15.07 -13.21 12.75
C ALA A 208 -16.33 -14.06 12.57
N SER A 209 -16.20 -15.28 12.04
CA SER A 209 -17.31 -16.23 11.95
C SER A 209 -16.83 -17.68 11.95
N ASN A 210 -17.63 -18.59 12.51
CA ASN A 210 -17.41 -20.03 12.36
C ASN A 210 -17.76 -20.57 10.95
N ASN A 211 -18.22 -19.73 10.03
CA ASN A 211 -18.51 -20.12 8.65
C ASN A 211 -17.41 -19.60 7.72
N VAL A 212 -16.35 -20.38 7.54
CA VAL A 212 -15.17 -19.99 6.76
C VAL A 212 -15.22 -20.62 5.37
N TYR A 213 -15.14 -19.81 4.32
CA TYR A 213 -15.19 -20.25 2.92
C TYR A 213 -13.80 -20.56 2.35
N VAL A 214 -12.85 -19.66 2.58
CA VAL A 214 -11.50 -19.73 2.00
C VAL A 214 -10.49 -19.36 3.08
N ILE A 215 -9.40 -20.13 3.14
CA ILE A 215 -8.18 -19.74 3.86
C ILE A 215 -7.11 -19.47 2.81
N TYR A 216 -6.36 -18.40 2.99
CA TYR A 216 -5.21 -18.07 2.14
C TYR A 216 -4.07 -17.55 3.01
N GLN A 217 -2.84 -18.00 2.76
CA GLN A 217 -1.65 -17.43 3.40
C GLN A 217 -0.98 -16.48 2.42
N ASP A 218 -0.77 -15.22 2.81
CA ASP A 218 -0.04 -14.26 2.00
C ASP A 218 1.49 -14.41 2.15
N THR A 219 2.24 -13.72 1.29
CA THR A 219 3.71 -13.69 1.30
C THR A 219 4.33 -13.10 2.57
N ASN A 220 3.55 -12.40 3.41
CA ASN A 220 3.99 -11.94 4.73
C ASN A 220 3.75 -12.98 5.84
N ASN A 221 3.23 -14.16 5.48
CA ASN A 221 2.79 -15.25 6.38
C ASN A 221 1.55 -14.89 7.23
N ASP A 222 0.77 -13.90 6.81
CA ASP A 222 -0.53 -13.64 7.41
C ASP A 222 -1.60 -14.57 6.78
N TYR A 223 -2.49 -15.09 7.61
CA TYR A 223 -3.59 -15.94 7.20
C TYR A 223 -4.87 -15.11 7.04
N TRP A 224 -5.49 -15.20 5.88
CA TRP A 224 -6.73 -14.54 5.53
C TRP A 224 -7.86 -15.55 5.45
N PHE A 225 -8.94 -15.29 6.18
CA PHE A 225 -10.12 -16.13 6.25
C PHE A 225 -11.31 -15.36 5.66
N ALA A 226 -11.85 -15.84 4.54
CA ALA A 226 -13.08 -15.33 3.97
C ALA A 226 -14.26 -15.94 4.73
N ASN A 227 -15.02 -15.11 5.43
CA ASN A 227 -16.17 -15.55 6.21
C ASN A 227 -17.47 -15.44 5.40
N TYR A 228 -18.45 -16.28 5.72
CA TYR A 228 -19.76 -16.24 5.08
C TYR A 228 -20.58 -15.03 5.52
N ALA A 229 -21.54 -14.65 4.67
CA ALA A 229 -22.51 -13.58 4.91
C ALA A 229 -21.83 -12.25 5.29
N ASP A 230 -22.24 -11.65 6.41
CA ASP A 230 -21.88 -10.27 6.77
C ASP A 230 -20.61 -10.16 7.62
N ALA A 231 -19.88 -11.26 7.83
CA ALA A 231 -18.72 -11.30 8.73
C ALA A 231 -17.40 -10.79 8.13
N GLY A 232 -17.31 -10.63 6.80
CA GLY A 232 -16.13 -10.03 6.17
C GLY A 232 -14.90 -10.93 6.17
N LEU A 233 -13.73 -10.32 6.25
CA LEU A 233 -12.43 -11.01 6.31
C LEU A 233 -11.92 -11.05 7.74
N SER A 234 -11.33 -12.18 8.14
CA SER A 234 -10.45 -12.23 9.30
C SER A 234 -9.01 -12.37 8.86
N LYS A 235 -8.10 -11.61 9.48
CA LYS A 235 -6.67 -11.72 9.30
C LYS A 235 -6.03 -12.21 10.59
N PHE A 236 -5.15 -13.19 10.50
CA PHE A 236 -4.40 -13.73 11.63
C PHE A 236 -2.91 -13.74 11.31
N ASN A 237 -2.09 -13.13 12.16
CA ASN A 237 -0.63 -13.10 12.00
C ASN A 237 0.10 -14.17 12.82
N GLY A 238 -0.61 -15.20 13.28
CA GLY A 238 -0.10 -16.19 14.23
C GLY A 238 -0.29 -15.83 15.71
N THR A 239 -0.62 -14.56 16.02
CA THR A 239 -0.80 -14.10 17.41
C THR A 239 -2.08 -13.28 17.64
N THR A 240 -2.45 -12.43 16.69
CA THR A 240 -3.57 -11.50 16.80
C THR A 240 -4.53 -11.65 15.63
N TRP A 241 -5.81 -11.52 15.93
CA TRP A 241 -6.88 -11.47 14.95
C TRP A 241 -7.31 -10.04 14.66
N GLU A 242 -7.53 -9.74 13.38
CA GLU A 242 -8.15 -8.50 12.91
C GLU A 242 -9.33 -8.84 11.99
N THR A 243 -10.37 -8.02 12.02
CA THR A 243 -11.56 -8.18 11.18
C THR A 243 -11.74 -6.97 10.28
N PHE A 244 -12.05 -7.22 9.01
CA PHE A 244 -12.32 -6.20 8.00
C PHE A 244 -13.70 -6.41 7.39
N THR A 245 -14.45 -5.33 7.26
CA THR A 245 -15.81 -5.29 6.74
C THR A 245 -15.97 -4.18 5.70
N THR A 246 -17.18 -3.96 5.20
CA THR A 246 -17.53 -2.82 4.36
C THR A 246 -17.26 -1.48 5.06
N ALA A 247 -17.28 -1.43 6.40
CA ALA A 247 -16.87 -0.25 7.16
C ALA A 247 -15.37 0.05 7.05
N ASP A 248 -14.57 -0.94 6.66
CA ASP A 248 -13.12 -0.84 6.46
C ASP A 248 -12.74 -0.75 4.96
N GLY A 249 -13.73 -0.60 4.06
CA GLY A 249 -13.53 -0.41 2.63
C GLY A 249 -13.72 -1.65 1.76
N LEU A 250 -14.15 -2.79 2.31
CA LEU A 250 -14.55 -3.94 1.48
C LEU A 250 -15.77 -3.59 0.61
N LEU A 251 -15.83 -4.14 -0.61
CA LEU A 251 -17.00 -3.96 -1.49
C LEU A 251 -18.25 -4.67 -0.99
N ASP A 252 -18.05 -5.78 -0.29
CA ASP A 252 -19.08 -6.65 0.27
C ASP A 252 -18.40 -7.50 1.35
N ASN A 253 -19.12 -7.80 2.43
CA ASN A 253 -18.63 -8.65 3.51
C ASN A 253 -18.60 -10.14 3.10
N SER A 254 -19.36 -10.51 2.08
CA SER A 254 -19.43 -11.88 1.59
C SER A 254 -18.29 -12.18 0.61
N ILE A 255 -17.08 -12.35 1.15
CA ILE A 255 -15.92 -12.78 0.36
C ILE A 255 -16.02 -14.27 0.01
N ARG A 256 -15.62 -14.63 -1.20
CA ARG A 256 -15.76 -15.96 -1.81
C ARG A 256 -14.49 -16.48 -2.47
N ALA A 257 -13.54 -15.59 -2.75
CA ALA A 257 -12.24 -15.95 -3.28
C ALA A 257 -11.17 -15.02 -2.70
N ILE A 258 -9.98 -15.57 -2.45
CA ILE A 258 -8.79 -14.82 -2.09
C ILE A 258 -7.65 -15.33 -2.96
N TYR A 259 -6.84 -14.44 -3.48
CA TYR A 259 -5.67 -14.77 -4.30
C TYR A 259 -4.60 -13.70 -4.09
N GLN A 260 -3.32 -14.04 -4.19
CA GLN A 260 -2.24 -13.07 -4.27
C GLN A 260 -1.57 -13.21 -5.63
N ASP A 261 -1.49 -12.12 -6.38
CA ASP A 261 -0.78 -12.14 -7.65
C ASP A 261 0.75 -12.18 -7.47
N ASN A 262 1.46 -12.50 -8.55
CA ASN A 262 2.92 -12.60 -8.58
C ASN A 262 3.61 -11.24 -8.31
N PHE A 263 2.86 -10.14 -8.32
CA PHE A 263 3.35 -8.81 -7.95
C PHE A 263 3.17 -8.52 -6.45
N GLY A 264 2.48 -9.40 -5.72
CA GLY A 264 2.23 -9.31 -4.29
C GLY A 264 0.92 -8.61 -3.93
N ASP A 265 0.11 -8.19 -4.91
CA ASP A 265 -1.20 -7.58 -4.63
C ASP A 265 -2.20 -8.69 -4.24
N LEU A 266 -2.97 -8.45 -3.17
CA LEU A 266 -4.03 -9.36 -2.73
C LEU A 266 -5.34 -9.04 -3.45
N TRP A 267 -6.06 -10.07 -3.88
CA TRP A 267 -7.32 -9.99 -4.60
C TRP A 267 -8.42 -10.68 -3.79
N PHE A 268 -9.51 -9.96 -3.55
CA PHE A 268 -10.68 -10.44 -2.81
C PHE A 268 -11.90 -10.42 -3.70
N GLY A 269 -12.51 -11.59 -3.90
CA GLY A 269 -13.67 -11.78 -4.76
C GLY A 269 -14.94 -11.81 -3.92
N SER A 270 -15.92 -11.00 -4.27
CA SER A 270 -17.17 -10.84 -3.52
C SER A 270 -18.41 -10.92 -4.43
N ASN A 271 -19.63 -10.81 -3.88
CA ASN A 271 -20.81 -10.74 -4.76
C ASN A 271 -20.92 -9.40 -5.50
N SER A 272 -20.23 -8.36 -5.02
CA SER A 272 -20.24 -7.01 -5.59
C SER A 272 -19.09 -6.74 -6.58
N GLY A 273 -18.17 -7.69 -6.78
CA GLY A 273 -17.02 -7.54 -7.67
C GLY A 273 -15.71 -8.02 -7.05
N ALA A 274 -14.59 -7.62 -7.65
CA ALA A 274 -13.24 -7.89 -7.16
C ALA A 274 -12.65 -6.65 -6.47
N LEU A 275 -11.92 -6.86 -5.40
CA LEU A 275 -11.20 -5.82 -4.68
C LEU A 275 -9.72 -6.19 -4.63
N LYS A 276 -8.85 -5.34 -5.17
CA LYS A 276 -7.40 -5.51 -5.09
C LYS A 276 -6.85 -4.67 -3.95
N PHE A 277 -5.94 -5.24 -3.16
CA PHE A 277 -5.19 -4.57 -2.12
C PHE A 277 -3.70 -4.66 -2.42
N ASP A 278 -3.07 -3.53 -2.68
CA ASP A 278 -1.65 -3.48 -3.06
C ASP A 278 -0.69 -3.42 -1.84
N GLY A 279 -1.22 -3.55 -0.62
CA GLY A 279 -0.50 -3.36 0.63
C GLY A 279 -0.67 -1.98 1.28
N SER A 280 -1.32 -1.02 0.61
CA SER A 280 -1.68 0.27 1.19
C SER A 280 -3.09 0.72 0.82
N GLU A 281 -3.54 0.45 -0.40
CA GLU A 281 -4.83 0.90 -0.90
C GLU A 281 -5.67 -0.21 -1.49
N LEU A 282 -6.98 0.03 -1.50
CA LEU A 282 -7.98 -0.83 -2.07
C LEU A 282 -8.45 -0.26 -3.41
N THR A 283 -8.36 -1.05 -4.47
CA THR A 283 -8.91 -0.73 -5.80
C THR A 283 -10.07 -1.67 -6.10
N ALA A 284 -11.25 -1.11 -6.31
CA ALA A 284 -12.43 -1.86 -6.67
C ALA A 284 -12.52 -2.08 -8.18
N TYR A 285 -12.88 -3.29 -8.59
CA TYR A 285 -13.21 -3.65 -9.96
C TYR A 285 -14.62 -4.23 -10.00
N THR A 286 -15.51 -3.51 -10.68
CA THR A 286 -16.92 -3.81 -10.82
C THR A 286 -17.31 -3.82 -12.31
N THR A 287 -18.60 -3.99 -12.59
CA THR A 287 -19.10 -3.96 -13.97
C THR A 287 -18.86 -2.64 -14.68
N THR A 288 -18.70 -1.53 -13.95
CA THR A 288 -18.36 -0.23 -14.56
C THR A 288 -16.91 -0.18 -15.04
N ASP A 289 -16.05 -1.01 -14.48
CA ASP A 289 -14.62 -1.05 -14.76
C ASP A 289 -14.26 -2.06 -15.85
N GLY A 290 -15.20 -2.91 -16.26
CA GLY A 290 -15.03 -3.93 -17.30
C GLY A 290 -15.24 -5.37 -16.83
N LEU A 291 -15.31 -5.61 -15.51
CA LEU A 291 -15.59 -6.93 -14.95
C LEU A 291 -16.96 -7.45 -15.41
N ILE A 292 -17.04 -8.72 -15.80
CA ILE A 292 -18.29 -9.36 -16.18
C ILE A 292 -19.24 -9.41 -14.96
N PRO A 293 -20.56 -9.21 -15.13
CA PRO A 293 -21.49 -9.27 -14.01
C PRO A 293 -21.49 -10.62 -13.28
N GLY A 294 -22.01 -10.63 -12.06
CA GLY A 294 -22.08 -11.85 -11.24
C GLY A 294 -20.93 -11.95 -10.26
N GLY A 295 -21.25 -12.37 -9.03
CA GLY A 295 -20.28 -12.40 -7.94
C GLY A 295 -19.04 -13.23 -8.26
N VAL A 296 -17.87 -12.72 -7.90
CA VAL A 296 -16.58 -13.38 -8.14
C VAL A 296 -16.47 -14.64 -7.27
N ARG A 297 -15.96 -15.72 -7.85
CA ARG A 297 -15.85 -17.05 -7.22
C ARG A 297 -14.47 -17.66 -7.30
N SER A 298 -13.66 -17.30 -8.29
CA SER A 298 -12.30 -17.78 -8.44
C SER A 298 -11.42 -16.74 -9.11
N PHE A 299 -10.13 -16.79 -8.76
CA PHE A 299 -9.06 -16.07 -9.43
C PHE A 299 -7.99 -17.07 -9.83
N TYR A 300 -7.28 -16.78 -10.92
CA TYR A 300 -6.06 -17.47 -11.29
C TYR A 300 -5.21 -16.55 -12.15
N GLN A 301 -3.93 -16.39 -11.82
CA GLN A 301 -3.00 -15.68 -12.69
C GLN A 301 -2.28 -16.67 -13.59
N ASP A 302 -2.39 -16.47 -14.90
CA ASP A 302 -1.69 -17.30 -15.88
C ASP A 302 -0.20 -16.94 -16.00
N SER A 303 0.54 -17.80 -16.72
CA SER A 303 1.97 -17.63 -17.01
C SER A 303 2.33 -16.35 -17.80
N ASN A 304 1.35 -15.65 -18.37
CA ASN A 304 1.51 -14.37 -19.08
C ASN A 304 1.08 -13.16 -18.22
N ASP A 305 0.92 -13.36 -16.91
CA ASP A 305 0.48 -12.32 -15.97
C ASP A 305 -0.89 -11.72 -16.30
N ASN A 306 -1.82 -12.54 -16.79
CA ASN A 306 -3.23 -12.18 -16.86
C ASN A 306 -4.01 -12.78 -15.69
N MET A 307 -4.88 -11.98 -15.09
CA MET A 307 -5.77 -12.38 -14.02
C MET A 307 -7.10 -12.89 -14.60
N TRP A 308 -7.31 -14.19 -14.54
CA TRP A 308 -8.55 -14.85 -14.90
C TRP A 308 -9.50 -14.89 -13.69
N ILE A 309 -10.71 -14.38 -13.88
CA ILE A 309 -11.72 -14.16 -12.85
C ILE A 309 -12.98 -14.92 -13.23
N GLY A 310 -13.31 -15.93 -12.43
CA GLY A 310 -14.54 -16.70 -12.58
C GLY A 310 -15.68 -16.06 -11.80
N THR A 311 -16.85 -15.92 -12.43
CA THR A 311 -18.05 -15.40 -11.79
C THR A 311 -19.11 -16.48 -11.60
N TRP A 312 -20.01 -16.28 -10.65
CA TRP A 312 -21.08 -17.23 -10.36
C TRP A 312 -22.14 -17.33 -11.48
N SER A 313 -22.37 -16.26 -12.25
CA SER A 313 -23.57 -16.19 -13.09
C SER A 313 -23.39 -15.66 -14.51
N SER A 314 -22.19 -15.29 -14.94
CA SER A 314 -22.03 -14.73 -16.29
C SER A 314 -20.80 -15.21 -17.06
N GLY A 315 -19.96 -16.06 -16.48
CA GLY A 315 -18.77 -16.60 -17.14
C GLY A 315 -17.48 -16.03 -16.56
N ILE A 316 -16.56 -15.62 -17.45
CA ILE A 316 -15.16 -15.33 -17.12
C ILE A 316 -14.80 -13.92 -17.55
N SER A 317 -14.03 -13.23 -16.70
CA SER A 317 -13.27 -12.05 -17.10
C SER A 317 -11.78 -12.37 -17.09
N ASN A 318 -11.07 -11.89 -18.09
CA ASN A 318 -9.62 -11.87 -18.14
C ASN A 318 -9.16 -10.41 -18.01
N PHE A 319 -8.25 -10.15 -17.07
CA PHE A 319 -7.71 -8.82 -16.79
C PHE A 319 -6.18 -8.81 -16.93
N GLU A 320 -5.66 -8.00 -17.84
CA GLU A 320 -4.21 -7.84 -18.06
C GLU A 320 -3.58 -7.02 -16.92
N ILE A 321 -3.02 -7.70 -15.90
CA ILE A 321 -2.36 -7.06 -14.74
C ILE A 321 -0.88 -6.75 -14.99
N SER A 322 -0.35 -7.20 -16.12
CA SER A 322 1.00 -6.92 -16.60
C SER A 322 1.19 -5.49 -17.10
N LYS A 323 0.13 -4.69 -17.24
CA LYS A 323 0.19 -3.29 -17.69
C LYS A 323 -0.02 -2.29 -16.56
N VAL A 324 0.70 -1.18 -16.63
CA VAL A 324 0.58 -0.04 -15.71
C VAL A 324 -0.04 1.11 -16.49
N ASN A 325 -1.10 1.70 -15.93
CA ASN A 325 -1.74 2.88 -16.53
C ASN A 325 -0.89 4.14 -16.32
N ILE A 326 -0.57 4.83 -17.41
CA ILE A 326 0.21 6.07 -17.50
C ILE A 326 -0.61 7.10 -18.30
N PRO A 327 -1.62 7.73 -17.69
CA PRO A 327 -2.61 8.52 -18.42
C PRO A 327 -2.08 9.86 -18.96
N ASP A 328 -0.97 10.37 -18.41
CA ASP A 328 -0.32 11.58 -18.91
C ASP A 328 0.57 11.21 -20.11
N PRO A 329 0.25 11.65 -21.34
CA PRO A 329 1.01 11.28 -22.53
C PRO A 329 2.43 11.85 -22.52
N TYR A 330 2.70 12.93 -21.77
CA TYR A 330 4.05 13.47 -21.65
C TYR A 330 4.89 12.68 -20.66
N PHE A 331 4.25 12.06 -19.66
CA PHE A 331 4.92 11.11 -18.79
C PHE A 331 5.28 9.84 -19.57
N GLU A 332 4.32 9.23 -20.26
CA GLU A 332 4.57 8.04 -21.10
C GLU A 332 5.61 8.33 -22.19
N GLN A 333 5.48 9.45 -22.92
CA GLN A 333 6.47 9.84 -23.93
C GLN A 333 7.88 10.04 -23.33
N SER A 334 7.98 10.51 -22.08
CA SER A 334 9.28 10.57 -21.39
C SER A 334 9.83 9.17 -21.14
N LEU A 335 8.99 8.19 -20.79
CA LEU A 335 9.42 6.81 -20.59
C LEU A 335 9.86 6.15 -21.90
N ILE A 336 9.18 6.47 -23.01
CA ILE A 336 9.57 6.06 -24.37
C ILE A 336 10.94 6.66 -24.74
N ASP A 337 11.13 7.98 -24.57
CA ASP A 337 12.39 8.67 -24.85
C ASP A 337 13.57 8.10 -24.03
N LEU A 338 13.28 7.62 -22.82
CA LEU A 338 14.24 6.98 -21.92
C LEU A 338 14.46 5.48 -22.21
N ASN A 339 13.79 4.94 -23.23
CA ASN A 339 13.84 3.52 -23.60
C ASN A 339 13.44 2.61 -22.42
N ILE A 340 12.53 3.08 -21.57
CA ILE A 340 11.92 2.35 -20.47
C ILE A 340 10.69 1.61 -20.98
N ASP A 341 9.82 2.31 -21.70
CA ASP A 341 8.64 1.70 -22.31
C ASP A 341 9.07 0.83 -23.50
N SER A 342 8.98 -0.48 -23.30
CA SER A 342 9.54 -1.46 -24.22
C SER A 342 8.70 -1.67 -25.49
N ASP A 343 7.43 -1.27 -25.48
CA ASP A 343 6.59 -1.37 -26.67
C ASP A 343 6.74 -0.18 -27.63
N ASP A 344 7.38 0.91 -27.17
CA ASP A 344 7.68 2.13 -27.93
C ASP A 344 6.42 2.77 -28.54
N THR A 345 5.27 2.64 -27.85
CA THR A 345 3.99 3.19 -28.30
C THR A 345 3.33 4.08 -27.25
N LEU A 346 2.91 5.27 -27.69
CA LEU A 346 2.14 6.19 -26.86
C LEU A 346 0.68 5.73 -26.76
N ASN A 347 0.38 4.85 -25.81
CA ASN A 347 -0.91 4.16 -25.68
C ASN A 347 -1.61 4.38 -24.32
N GLY A 348 -0.99 5.14 -23.42
CA GLY A 348 -1.39 5.41 -22.05
C GLY A 348 -0.96 4.33 -21.05
N GLN A 349 -0.06 3.42 -21.42
CA GLN A 349 0.30 2.26 -20.61
C GLN A 349 1.76 1.83 -20.85
N ILE A 350 2.38 1.23 -19.84
CA ILE A 350 3.66 0.53 -19.98
C ILE A 350 3.56 -0.88 -19.42
N LEU A 351 4.53 -1.75 -19.72
CA LEU A 351 4.64 -3.01 -19.01
C LEU A 351 5.08 -2.79 -17.56
N ARG A 352 4.49 -3.56 -16.65
CA ARG A 352 4.84 -3.55 -15.23
C ARG A 352 6.27 -4.01 -15.00
N THR A 353 6.77 -4.92 -15.83
CA THR A 353 8.18 -5.33 -15.84
C THR A 353 9.11 -4.16 -16.15
N ASP A 354 8.71 -3.26 -17.04
CA ASP A 354 9.49 -2.07 -17.37
C ASP A 354 9.55 -1.14 -16.17
N ALA A 355 8.40 -0.87 -15.52
CA ALA A 355 8.35 -0.07 -14.30
C ALA A 355 9.21 -0.64 -13.16
N ILE A 356 9.15 -1.97 -12.93
CA ILE A 356 9.89 -2.66 -11.87
C ILE A 356 11.40 -2.66 -12.13
N ALA A 357 11.83 -2.63 -13.40
CA ALA A 357 13.25 -2.64 -13.76
C ALA A 357 13.96 -1.30 -13.49
N VAL A 358 13.22 -0.21 -13.31
CA VAL A 358 13.76 1.15 -13.15
C VAL A 358 14.17 1.39 -11.69
N THR A 359 15.37 1.96 -11.51
CA THR A 359 15.94 2.33 -10.20
C THR A 359 16.22 3.82 -10.06
N ASP A 360 16.50 4.52 -11.17
CA ASP A 360 16.64 5.97 -11.24
C ASP A 360 15.74 6.50 -12.35
N LEU A 361 14.90 7.48 -12.03
CA LEU A 361 13.99 8.10 -12.98
C LEU A 361 14.08 9.62 -12.87
N ASN A 362 14.77 10.23 -13.84
CA ASN A 362 14.81 11.68 -14.02
C ASN A 362 13.94 12.08 -15.22
N LEU A 363 12.78 12.67 -14.93
CA LEU A 363 11.78 13.16 -15.88
C LEU A 363 11.94 14.66 -16.18
N THR A 364 12.99 15.30 -15.67
CA THR A 364 13.21 16.75 -15.87
C THR A 364 13.55 17.04 -17.32
N ASN A 365 12.62 17.68 -18.03
CA ASN A 365 12.74 17.90 -19.47
C ASN A 365 13.64 19.13 -19.81
N PRO A 366 14.66 18.98 -20.68
CA PRO A 366 15.58 20.05 -21.08
C PRO A 366 14.91 21.24 -21.80
N LEU A 367 13.70 21.05 -22.32
CA LEU A 367 12.91 22.12 -22.94
C LEU A 367 12.45 23.17 -21.92
N PHE A 368 12.22 22.77 -20.67
CA PHE A 368 11.69 23.64 -19.62
C PHE A 368 12.75 24.08 -18.60
N GLN A 369 13.86 23.35 -18.53
CA GLN A 369 14.94 23.58 -17.58
C GLN A 369 16.31 23.38 -18.26
N ASN A 370 17.27 24.26 -17.99
CA ASN A 370 18.61 24.22 -18.59
C ASN A 370 19.64 24.70 -17.56
N ASP A 371 19.74 23.95 -16.46
CA ASP A 371 20.64 24.24 -15.34
C ASP A 371 21.56 23.04 -14.99
N GLY A 372 21.55 22.01 -15.85
CA GLY A 372 22.40 20.81 -15.76
C GLY A 372 21.79 19.67 -14.96
N PHE A 373 20.55 19.79 -14.49
CA PHE A 373 19.81 18.71 -13.80
C PHE A 373 18.78 18.02 -14.71
N GLU A 374 18.50 18.61 -15.87
CA GLU A 374 17.66 18.03 -16.91
C GLU A 374 18.20 16.70 -17.45
N ASN A 375 17.29 15.83 -17.89
CA ASN A 375 17.64 14.59 -18.55
C ASN A 375 17.74 14.82 -20.06
N PRO A 376 18.95 14.83 -20.65
CA PRO A 376 19.14 15.15 -22.07
C PRO A 376 18.58 14.09 -23.02
N LEU A 377 18.16 12.92 -22.51
CA LEU A 377 17.54 11.86 -23.29
C LEU A 377 16.07 12.13 -23.59
N ILE A 378 15.40 13.00 -22.83
CA ILE A 378 14.03 13.44 -23.11
C ILE A 378 14.10 14.48 -24.22
N THR A 379 13.66 14.11 -25.43
CA THR A 379 13.88 14.90 -26.66
C THR A 379 12.60 15.19 -27.43
N SER A 380 11.54 14.39 -27.26
CA SER A 380 10.29 14.50 -28.02
C SER A 380 9.14 15.11 -27.22
N VAL A 381 9.27 15.20 -25.89
CA VAL A 381 8.26 15.74 -24.98
C VAL A 381 8.15 17.27 -25.10
N THR A 382 6.97 17.77 -25.49
CA THR A 382 6.74 19.18 -25.81
C THR A 382 5.92 19.96 -24.80
N GLU A 383 5.22 19.29 -23.88
CA GLU A 383 4.49 19.92 -22.77
C GLU A 383 4.91 19.34 -21.41
N LYS A 384 4.45 19.99 -20.34
CA LYS A 384 4.82 19.64 -18.97
C LYS A 384 4.01 18.43 -18.50
N ILE A 385 4.69 17.51 -17.84
CA ILE A 385 4.04 16.43 -17.09
C ILE A 385 3.22 17.04 -15.96
N SER A 386 1.94 16.70 -15.90
CA SER A 386 0.95 17.20 -14.96
C SER A 386 0.39 16.11 -14.03
N ASP A 387 0.56 14.84 -14.41
CA ASP A 387 0.12 13.69 -13.65
C ASP A 387 1.19 12.57 -13.70
N LEU A 388 1.56 12.03 -12.54
CA LEU A 388 2.47 10.89 -12.37
C LEU A 388 1.73 9.59 -11.99
N THR A 389 0.43 9.50 -12.29
CA THR A 389 -0.33 8.26 -12.15
C THR A 389 0.44 7.10 -12.82
N GLY A 390 0.60 6.01 -12.07
CA GLY A 390 1.41 4.86 -12.42
C GLY A 390 2.79 4.81 -11.78
N ILE A 391 3.32 5.92 -11.23
CA ILE A 391 4.64 5.95 -10.56
C ILE A 391 4.78 4.95 -9.41
N ARG A 392 3.65 4.58 -8.78
CA ARG A 392 3.60 3.57 -7.71
C ARG A 392 4.02 2.16 -8.16
N ALA A 393 3.96 1.86 -9.46
CA ALA A 393 4.43 0.60 -10.01
C ALA A 393 5.97 0.51 -10.07
N PHE A 394 6.68 1.64 -9.97
CA PHE A 394 8.14 1.72 -9.99
C PHE A 394 8.72 1.44 -8.60
N VAL A 395 8.43 0.24 -8.07
CA VAL A 395 8.70 -0.16 -6.68
C VAL A 395 10.18 -0.27 -6.32
N ASN A 396 11.08 -0.27 -7.32
CA ASN A 396 12.52 -0.33 -7.15
C ASN A 396 13.24 1.02 -7.24
N LEU A 397 12.51 2.14 -7.40
CA LEU A 397 13.11 3.47 -7.45
C LEU A 397 13.86 3.81 -6.17
N THR A 398 15.12 4.20 -6.34
CA THR A 398 15.94 4.87 -5.33
C THR A 398 15.98 6.37 -5.58
N SER A 399 15.88 6.82 -6.83
CA SER A 399 15.94 8.22 -7.23
C SER A 399 14.78 8.57 -8.16
N LEU A 400 14.02 9.62 -7.81
CA LEU A 400 12.92 10.14 -8.61
C LEU A 400 12.99 11.67 -8.68
N GLN A 401 13.02 12.20 -9.90
CA GLN A 401 13.16 13.63 -10.16
C GLN A 401 12.21 14.09 -11.26
N LEU A 402 11.48 15.18 -11.01
CA LEU A 402 10.74 15.91 -12.04
C LEU A 402 10.78 17.41 -11.71
N GLY A 403 11.72 18.11 -12.34
CA GLY A 403 11.80 19.57 -12.33
C GLY A 403 10.91 20.21 -13.39
N ASN A 404 10.38 21.40 -13.08
CA ASN A 404 9.66 22.29 -14.01
C ASN A 404 8.39 21.68 -14.64
N GLY A 405 7.73 20.77 -13.92
CA GLY A 405 6.46 20.16 -14.31
C GLY A 405 5.24 21.04 -14.02
N ALA A 406 4.07 20.41 -14.03
CA ALA A 406 2.79 20.99 -13.69
C ALA A 406 2.05 20.17 -12.60
N LEU A 407 2.78 19.40 -11.80
CA LEU A 407 2.20 18.53 -10.77
C LEU A 407 1.48 19.35 -9.69
N THR A 408 0.26 18.96 -9.37
CA THR A 408 -0.52 19.50 -8.23
C THR A 408 -0.58 18.54 -7.04
N SER A 409 -0.39 17.24 -7.31
CA SER A 409 -0.26 16.17 -6.34
C SER A 409 0.62 15.05 -6.91
N VAL A 410 1.17 14.22 -6.02
CA VAL A 410 1.92 13.02 -6.37
C VAL A 410 1.86 12.07 -5.19
N ASP A 411 1.71 10.78 -5.46
CA ASP A 411 1.78 9.74 -4.44
C ASP A 411 3.00 8.85 -4.65
N VAL A 412 3.93 8.93 -3.69
CA VAL A 412 5.19 8.17 -3.65
C VAL A 412 5.18 7.10 -2.55
N SER A 413 4.01 6.77 -1.98
CA SER A 413 3.87 5.87 -0.83
C SER A 413 4.38 4.44 -1.08
N LYS A 414 4.42 4.00 -2.35
CA LYS A 414 4.95 2.70 -2.80
C LYS A 414 6.42 2.71 -3.15
N ASN A 415 7.00 3.88 -3.41
CA ASN A 415 8.41 4.01 -3.77
C ASN A 415 9.25 4.07 -2.47
N ILE A 416 9.10 3.04 -1.62
CA ILE A 416 9.66 3.00 -0.25
C ILE A 416 11.19 2.95 -0.21
N LYS A 417 11.81 2.59 -1.35
CA LYS A 417 13.27 2.53 -1.54
C LYS A 417 13.89 3.87 -1.93
N LEU A 418 13.08 4.91 -2.14
CA LEU A 418 13.59 6.24 -2.48
C LEU A 418 14.57 6.73 -1.40
N ASP A 419 15.80 6.98 -1.82
CA ASP A 419 16.81 7.71 -1.05
C ASP A 419 16.98 9.15 -1.55
N ASN A 420 16.46 9.46 -2.74
CA ASN A 420 16.60 10.73 -3.41
C ASN A 420 15.29 11.15 -4.12
N LEU A 421 14.69 12.27 -3.73
CA LEU A 421 13.40 12.72 -4.25
C LEU A 421 13.40 14.23 -4.53
N PHE A 422 13.15 14.61 -5.78
CA PHE A 422 13.11 16.02 -6.20
C PHE A 422 11.90 16.33 -7.08
N PHE A 423 10.99 17.15 -6.58
CA PHE A 423 9.84 17.68 -7.34
C PHE A 423 9.87 19.20 -7.37
N ASN A 424 10.95 19.76 -7.90
CA ASN A 424 11.18 21.21 -7.91
C ASN A 424 10.34 21.89 -9.00
N ASP A 425 10.01 23.17 -8.84
CA ASP A 425 9.33 23.97 -9.88
C ASP A 425 7.99 23.36 -10.35
N ASN A 426 7.17 22.91 -9.40
CA ASN A 426 5.84 22.36 -9.66
C ASN A 426 4.76 23.20 -8.97
N GLN A 427 3.54 22.69 -8.88
CA GLN A 427 2.37 23.33 -8.27
C GLN A 427 1.84 22.53 -7.07
N LEU A 428 2.68 21.69 -6.46
CA LEU A 428 2.28 20.82 -5.36
C LEU A 428 1.75 21.65 -4.20
N SER A 429 0.62 21.22 -3.63
CA SER A 429 0.05 21.81 -2.40
C SER A 429 0.51 21.08 -1.14
N SER A 430 0.85 19.80 -1.28
CA SER A 430 1.36 18.94 -0.22
C SER A 430 2.11 17.76 -0.83
N ILE A 431 2.87 17.05 -0.01
CA ILE A 431 3.49 15.78 -0.34
C ILE A 431 3.67 14.97 0.94
N ASP A 432 3.23 13.71 0.93
CA ASP A 432 3.47 12.78 2.04
C ASP A 432 4.71 11.93 1.74
N VAL A 433 5.75 12.08 2.57
CA VAL A 433 6.99 11.31 2.52
C VAL A 433 7.16 10.37 3.71
N SER A 434 6.08 10.11 4.47
CA SER A 434 6.10 9.32 5.70
C SER A 434 6.48 7.85 5.50
N LYS A 435 6.29 7.32 4.27
CA LYS A 435 6.65 5.95 3.88
C LYS A 435 8.06 5.84 3.30
N ASN A 436 8.63 6.94 2.83
CA ASN A 436 9.96 6.97 2.20
C ASN A 436 11.05 7.13 3.27
N ILE A 437 11.09 6.19 4.22
CA ILE A 437 11.97 6.23 5.40
C ILE A 437 13.47 6.15 5.03
N MET A 438 13.77 5.76 3.79
CA MET A 438 15.13 5.69 3.25
C MET A 438 15.64 7.02 2.68
N LEU A 439 14.81 8.07 2.62
CA LEU A 439 15.19 9.37 2.06
C LEU A 439 16.43 9.95 2.76
N ARG A 440 17.46 10.24 1.95
CA ARG A 440 18.67 10.98 2.31
C ARG A 440 18.64 12.38 1.73
N ARG A 441 18.03 12.58 0.55
CA ARG A 441 17.94 13.88 -0.12
C ARG A 441 16.50 14.14 -0.55
N PHE A 442 15.96 15.27 -0.11
CA PHE A 442 14.57 15.63 -0.41
C PHE A 442 14.45 17.10 -0.79
N GLY A 443 13.90 17.36 -1.98
CA GLY A 443 13.66 18.71 -2.47
C GLY A 443 12.29 18.89 -3.11
N VAL A 444 11.64 19.97 -2.71
CA VAL A 444 10.35 20.46 -3.25
C VAL A 444 10.38 21.96 -3.43
N MET A 445 11.57 22.49 -3.71
CA MET A 445 11.79 23.92 -3.86
C MET A 445 10.94 24.49 -5.01
N ARG A 446 10.56 25.77 -4.91
CA ARG A 446 9.74 26.46 -5.93
C ARG A 446 8.39 25.77 -6.18
N ASN A 447 7.74 25.32 -5.11
CA ASN A 447 6.33 24.92 -5.09
C ASN A 447 5.54 25.94 -4.26
N PRO A 448 4.91 26.95 -4.88
CA PRO A 448 4.34 28.10 -4.16
C PRO A 448 3.09 27.76 -3.34
N ASN A 449 2.50 26.57 -3.51
CA ASN A 449 1.31 26.15 -2.79
C ASN A 449 1.62 25.27 -1.57
N ILE A 450 2.87 24.84 -1.35
CA ILE A 450 3.26 24.05 -0.17
C ILE A 450 3.31 24.96 1.06
N SER A 451 2.38 24.74 1.98
CA SER A 451 2.26 25.48 3.25
C SER A 451 2.77 24.70 4.46
N SER A 452 2.99 23.39 4.33
CA SER A 452 3.58 22.56 5.39
C SER A 452 4.38 21.40 4.81
N ILE A 453 5.40 20.97 5.53
CA ILE A 453 6.24 19.81 5.19
C ILE A 453 6.49 19.01 6.47
N ASN A 454 6.21 17.72 6.45
CA ASN A 454 6.47 16.81 7.56
C ASN A 454 7.56 15.79 7.17
N VAL A 455 8.72 15.91 7.81
CA VAL A 455 9.88 15.02 7.60
C VAL A 455 10.24 14.19 8.84
N SER A 456 9.32 14.11 9.82
CA SER A 456 9.55 13.45 11.12
C SER A 456 9.82 11.94 11.01
N LYS A 457 9.45 11.29 9.90
CA LYS A 457 9.69 9.86 9.65
C LYS A 457 10.97 9.59 8.85
N ASN A 458 11.62 10.62 8.34
CA ASN A 458 12.78 10.50 7.45
C ASN A 458 14.08 10.68 8.25
N GLY A 459 14.33 9.78 9.22
CA GLY A 459 15.49 9.89 10.12
C GLY A 459 16.86 9.80 9.44
N LEU A 460 16.92 9.31 8.19
CA LEU A 460 18.13 9.23 7.37
C LEU A 460 18.39 10.49 6.54
N LEU A 461 17.55 11.52 6.64
CA LEU A 461 17.63 12.72 5.81
C LEU A 461 18.91 13.52 6.08
N GLU A 462 19.63 13.84 5.02
CA GLU A 462 20.94 14.50 4.98
C GLU A 462 20.89 15.89 4.34
N GLU A 463 20.10 16.03 3.28
CA GLU A 463 19.89 17.30 2.58
C GLU A 463 18.40 17.59 2.39
N LEU A 464 17.96 18.79 2.80
CA LEU A 464 16.58 19.25 2.66
C LEU A 464 16.52 20.59 1.90
N PHE A 465 15.67 20.65 0.87
CA PHE A 465 15.48 21.81 0.00
C PHE A 465 13.99 22.19 -0.08
N VAL A 466 13.59 23.20 0.70
CA VAL A 466 12.19 23.65 0.82
C VAL A 466 12.02 25.13 0.50
N HIS A 467 13.04 25.76 -0.07
CA HIS A 467 13.04 27.18 -0.41
C HIS A 467 12.03 27.55 -1.49
N GLU A 468 11.62 28.81 -1.51
CA GLU A 468 10.61 29.33 -2.45
C GLU A 468 9.29 28.54 -2.37
N THR A 469 8.90 28.21 -1.13
CA THR A 469 7.58 27.67 -0.75
C THR A 469 6.92 28.64 0.24
N VAL A 470 5.69 28.37 0.67
CA VAL A 470 4.95 29.24 1.61
C VAL A 470 4.88 28.68 3.03
N ILE A 471 5.77 27.74 3.38
CA ILE A 471 5.85 27.16 4.73
C ILE A 471 6.11 28.24 5.78
N SER A 472 5.38 28.18 6.89
CA SER A 472 5.55 29.08 8.05
C SER A 472 6.28 28.42 9.22
N SER A 473 6.36 27.10 9.24
CA SER A 473 7.10 26.32 10.24
C SER A 473 7.81 25.13 9.58
N LEU A 474 8.87 24.67 10.24
CA LEU A 474 9.63 23.50 9.82
C LEU A 474 10.24 22.82 11.05
N ASP A 475 9.78 21.60 11.35
CA ASP A 475 10.38 20.74 12.37
C ASP A 475 11.34 19.75 11.72
N VAL A 476 12.62 19.85 12.07
CA VAL A 476 13.70 18.95 11.66
C VAL A 476 14.41 18.30 12.85
N SER A 477 13.79 18.31 14.03
CA SER A 477 14.36 17.77 15.27
C SER A 477 14.65 16.27 15.20
N SER A 478 13.90 15.53 14.37
CA SER A 478 14.07 14.09 14.15
C SER A 478 15.11 13.75 13.06
N ASN A 479 15.62 14.73 12.32
CA ASN A 479 16.53 14.53 11.19
C ASN A 479 17.99 14.74 11.60
N LEU A 480 18.51 13.85 12.46
CA LEU A 480 19.83 14.00 13.09
C LEU A 480 21.01 13.94 12.10
N ASN A 481 20.82 13.35 10.92
CA ASN A 481 21.82 13.28 9.85
C ASN A 481 21.87 14.54 8.96
N LEU A 482 20.98 15.52 9.18
CA LEU A 482 20.84 16.69 8.33
C LEU A 482 22.11 17.55 8.38
N TRP A 483 22.85 17.59 7.27
CA TRP A 483 24.07 18.40 7.13
C TRP A 483 23.88 19.62 6.23
N ARG A 484 22.81 19.66 5.42
CA ARG A 484 22.45 20.79 4.56
C ARG A 484 20.96 21.11 4.61
N LEU A 485 20.64 22.38 4.85
CA LEU A 485 19.27 22.92 4.78
C LEU A 485 19.22 24.15 3.88
N GLN A 486 18.27 24.16 2.93
CA GLN A 486 17.91 25.32 2.11
C GLN A 486 16.43 25.67 2.29
N ALA A 487 16.18 26.73 3.06
CA ALA A 487 14.87 27.27 3.40
C ALA A 487 14.81 28.79 3.17
N GLN A 488 15.51 29.30 2.15
CA GLN A 488 15.40 30.71 1.76
C GLN A 488 14.04 31.03 1.12
N SER A 489 13.64 32.30 1.18
CA SER A 489 12.42 32.79 0.50
C SER A 489 11.17 31.97 0.87
N THR A 490 10.97 31.76 2.16
CA THR A 490 9.79 31.10 2.75
C THR A 490 9.06 32.07 3.70
N ASN A 491 8.03 31.59 4.41
CA ASN A 491 7.30 32.36 5.42
C ASN A 491 7.67 31.96 6.85
N LEU A 492 8.82 31.29 7.05
CA LEU A 492 9.25 30.81 8.37
C LEU A 492 9.26 31.94 9.41
N THR A 493 8.61 31.70 10.55
CA THR A 493 8.61 32.61 11.70
C THR A 493 9.74 32.27 12.69
N GLY A 494 10.08 30.99 12.80
CA GLY A 494 11.26 30.54 13.52
C GLY A 494 11.82 29.22 13.00
N LEU A 495 13.10 29.01 13.27
CA LEU A 495 13.83 27.81 12.86
C LEU A 495 14.74 27.32 13.98
N ASN A 496 14.41 26.15 14.54
CA ASN A 496 15.20 25.49 15.58
C ASN A 496 16.01 24.33 14.99
N LEU A 497 17.33 24.45 15.02
CA LEU A 497 18.30 23.50 14.47
C LEU A 497 19.23 22.94 15.55
N SER A 498 18.88 23.10 16.83
CA SER A 498 19.70 22.66 17.97
C SER A 498 19.93 21.14 18.02
N ALA A 499 19.04 20.34 17.45
CA ALA A 499 19.18 18.88 17.36
C ALA A 499 20.04 18.41 16.17
N ASN A 500 20.35 19.28 15.20
CA ASN A 500 21.00 18.89 13.95
C ASN A 500 22.53 19.03 14.05
N GLU A 501 23.17 18.16 14.84
CA GLU A 501 24.61 18.20 15.13
C GLU A 501 25.51 18.04 13.89
N ASN A 502 24.99 17.57 12.75
CA ASN A 502 25.76 17.42 11.51
C ASN A 502 25.69 18.65 10.58
N LEU A 503 24.93 19.69 10.94
CA LEU A 503 24.68 20.84 10.06
C LEU A 503 25.96 21.63 9.76
N ILE A 504 26.31 21.72 8.48
CA ILE A 504 27.47 22.50 8.01
C ILE A 504 27.13 23.49 6.88
N ARG A 505 25.90 23.42 6.34
CA ARG A 505 25.40 24.33 5.30
C ARG A 505 23.97 24.79 5.58
N LEU A 506 23.78 26.09 5.81
CA LEU A 506 22.46 26.70 6.00
C LEU A 506 22.21 27.86 5.04
N ARG A 507 21.07 27.83 4.35
CA ARG A 507 20.47 28.99 3.67
C ARG A 507 19.09 29.25 4.24
N ALA A 508 18.91 30.40 4.87
CA ALA A 508 17.63 30.89 5.37
C ALA A 508 17.44 32.40 5.09
N GLN A 509 18.10 32.90 4.04
CA GLN A 509 17.98 34.30 3.60
C GLN A 509 16.58 34.61 3.03
N ASN A 510 16.22 35.89 2.94
CA ASN A 510 14.93 36.36 2.41
C ASN A 510 13.71 35.78 3.13
N ASN A 511 13.78 35.61 4.46
CA ASN A 511 12.64 35.21 5.27
C ASN A 511 12.19 36.43 6.09
N PRO A 512 11.23 37.25 5.60
CA PRO A 512 10.87 38.51 6.24
C PRO A 512 10.23 38.36 7.62
N ASN A 513 9.64 37.19 7.90
CA ASN A 513 8.96 36.88 9.15
C ASN A 513 9.83 36.13 10.16
N LEU A 514 11.08 35.77 9.80
CA LEU A 514 11.94 34.98 10.67
C LEU A 514 12.40 35.82 11.86
N ALA A 515 11.82 35.57 13.03
CA ALA A 515 12.13 36.23 14.29
C ALA A 515 13.03 35.39 15.21
N TYR A 516 13.09 34.06 14.97
CA TYR A 516 13.86 33.13 15.79
C TYR A 516 14.76 32.21 14.96
N LEU A 517 16.04 32.14 15.32
CA LEU A 517 16.97 31.16 14.77
C LEU A 517 17.86 30.59 15.88
N ASN A 518 17.79 29.26 16.05
CA ASN A 518 18.67 28.53 16.96
C ASN A 518 19.50 27.52 16.19
N VAL A 519 20.80 27.76 16.10
CA VAL A 519 21.80 26.89 15.47
C VAL A 519 22.77 26.30 16.50
N ARG A 520 22.54 26.48 17.81
CA ARG A 520 23.39 25.94 18.86
C ARG A 520 23.26 24.41 18.93
N ASN A 521 24.08 23.74 18.15
CA ASN A 521 24.03 22.30 17.88
C ASN A 521 25.39 21.61 18.08
N GLY A 522 26.37 22.31 18.67
CA GLY A 522 27.71 21.79 18.91
C GLY A 522 28.63 21.75 17.69
N ASN A 523 28.17 22.15 16.50
CA ASN A 523 28.90 22.01 15.25
C ASN A 523 29.15 23.32 14.50
N ASN A 524 28.88 24.48 15.11
CA ASN A 524 29.00 25.79 14.46
C ASN A 524 30.41 26.10 13.93
N ASN A 525 31.46 25.50 14.50
CA ASN A 525 32.84 25.63 14.02
C ASN A 525 33.11 24.94 12.66
N GLN A 526 32.31 23.95 12.28
CA GLN A 526 32.44 23.22 11.02
C GLN A 526 31.56 23.80 9.90
N VAL A 527 30.77 24.83 10.17
CA VAL A 527 29.90 25.46 9.18
C VAL A 527 30.72 26.11 8.08
N ILE A 528 30.53 25.62 6.85
CA ILE A 528 31.23 26.07 5.63
C ILE A 528 30.35 26.89 4.69
N PHE A 529 29.04 26.95 4.94
CA PHE A 529 28.12 27.84 4.24
C PHE A 529 27.02 28.31 5.19
N PHE A 530 26.85 29.62 5.31
CA PHE A 530 25.82 30.23 6.16
C PHE A 530 25.31 31.48 5.44
N ASN A 531 23.99 31.60 5.26
CA ASN A 531 23.40 32.83 4.75
C ASN A 531 22.00 33.01 5.33
N VAL A 532 21.82 34.09 6.07
CA VAL A 532 20.57 34.47 6.76
C VAL A 532 20.21 35.93 6.46
N ASN A 533 20.73 36.51 5.39
CA ASN A 533 20.50 37.91 5.05
C ASN A 533 19.02 38.19 4.72
N ASN A 534 18.60 39.45 4.85
CA ASN A 534 17.21 39.88 4.62
C ASN A 534 16.20 39.18 5.54
N THR A 535 16.48 39.19 6.84
CA THR A 535 15.67 38.65 7.94
C THR A 535 15.39 39.75 8.97
N PRO A 536 14.62 40.80 8.63
CA PRO A 536 14.50 42.03 9.42
C PRO A 536 13.91 41.87 10.82
N LEU A 537 13.25 40.75 11.15
CA LEU A 537 12.74 40.45 12.49
C LEU A 537 13.74 39.66 13.35
N LEU A 538 14.80 39.10 12.73
CA LEU A 538 15.83 38.37 13.44
C LEU A 538 16.76 39.39 14.12
N SER A 539 16.76 39.41 15.45
CA SER A 539 17.57 40.36 16.23
C SER A 539 18.84 39.73 16.80
N CYS A 540 18.88 38.40 16.88
CA CYS A 540 19.97 37.61 17.44
C CYS A 540 19.86 36.15 16.98
N ILE A 541 21.00 35.49 16.83
CA ILE A 541 21.09 34.07 16.46
C ILE A 541 21.63 33.29 17.66
N THR A 542 20.84 32.33 18.15
CA THR A 542 21.28 31.44 19.24
C THR A 542 22.28 30.44 18.66
N ALA A 543 23.52 30.46 19.13
CA ALA A 543 24.65 29.71 18.57
C ALA A 543 25.53 29.08 19.66
N ASP A 544 26.50 28.26 19.26
CA ASP A 544 27.50 27.73 20.18
C ASP A 544 28.45 28.83 20.70
N ASP A 545 29.20 28.55 21.78
CA ASP A 545 30.22 29.47 22.33
C ASP A 545 31.28 29.86 21.29
N SER A 546 31.45 29.04 20.24
CA SER A 546 32.39 29.24 19.15
C SER A 546 31.71 28.99 17.81
N VAL A 547 31.74 30.01 16.94
CA VAL A 547 31.17 29.98 15.59
C VAL A 547 32.27 30.08 14.53
N SER A 548 32.03 29.53 13.32
CA SER A 548 33.01 29.61 12.24
C SER A 548 33.15 31.03 11.68
N THR A 549 34.28 31.31 11.04
CA THR A 549 34.50 32.58 10.32
C THR A 549 33.44 32.79 9.23
N THR A 550 33.01 31.71 8.57
CA THR A 550 31.93 31.76 7.57
C THR A 550 30.63 32.32 8.17
N MET A 551 30.21 31.86 9.35
CA MET A 551 28.98 32.36 9.99
C MET A 551 29.06 33.87 10.25
N THR A 552 30.16 34.34 10.85
CA THR A 552 30.37 35.76 11.15
C THR A 552 30.57 36.64 9.92
N THR A 553 30.97 36.07 8.77
CA THR A 553 31.20 36.83 7.52
C THR A 553 29.89 37.09 6.77
N TYR A 554 28.91 36.20 6.90
CA TYR A 554 27.69 36.17 6.08
C TYR A 554 26.40 36.34 6.89
N SER A 555 26.50 36.94 8.08
CA SER A 555 25.36 37.34 8.90
C SER A 555 25.61 38.74 9.45
N GLU A 556 24.60 39.59 9.37
CA GLU A 556 24.61 40.93 9.96
C GLU A 556 24.16 40.91 11.43
N ASP A 557 23.56 39.79 11.86
CA ASP A 557 22.96 39.61 13.18
C ASP A 557 23.99 39.12 14.22
N PRO A 558 23.86 39.53 15.49
CA PRO A 558 24.75 39.08 16.55
C PRO A 558 24.50 37.60 16.91
N PHE A 559 25.58 36.88 17.20
CA PHE A 559 25.54 35.52 17.74
C PHE A 559 25.64 35.55 19.27
N SER A 560 24.82 34.76 19.96
CA SER A 560 24.85 34.59 21.42
C SER A 560 24.53 33.14 21.79
N THR A 561 25.04 32.66 22.92
CA THR A 561 24.65 31.33 23.44
C THR A 561 23.28 31.31 24.09
N ASP A 562 22.74 32.50 24.36
CA ASP A 562 21.36 32.76 24.73
C ASP A 562 20.96 34.15 24.21
N CYS A 563 20.00 34.20 23.28
CA CYS A 563 19.44 35.46 22.79
C CYS A 563 18.36 36.03 23.70
N GLY A 564 17.98 35.32 24.78
CA GLY A 564 16.93 35.73 25.69
C GLY A 564 15.53 35.64 25.08
N THR A 565 15.36 34.98 23.93
CA THR A 565 14.08 34.75 23.26
C THR A 565 13.65 33.28 23.33
N VAL A 566 12.35 33.06 23.34
CA VAL A 566 11.70 31.74 23.34
C VAL A 566 10.78 31.68 22.14
N TYR A 567 10.89 30.61 21.35
CA TYR A 567 10.07 30.43 20.15
C TYR A 567 8.72 29.82 20.49
N ILE A 568 7.63 30.48 20.09
CA ILE A 568 6.24 30.06 20.28
C ILE A 568 5.59 29.90 18.88
N PRO A 569 5.74 28.74 18.21
CA PRO A 569 5.27 28.56 16.84
C PRO A 569 3.74 28.52 16.69
N ASP A 570 3.00 28.19 17.75
CA ASP A 570 1.54 28.15 17.72
C ASP A 570 0.96 29.54 18.02
N THR A 571 0.35 30.13 17.00
CA THR A 571 -0.29 31.45 17.04
C THR A 571 -1.33 31.56 18.17
N ASN A 572 -2.09 30.49 18.45
CA ASN A 572 -3.07 30.48 19.55
C ASN A 572 -2.38 30.38 20.92
N PHE A 573 -1.25 29.67 21.01
CA PHE A 573 -0.48 29.62 22.24
C PHE A 573 0.10 31.00 22.57
N GLU A 574 0.71 31.66 21.60
CA GLU A 574 1.22 33.02 21.78
C GLU A 574 0.09 34.00 22.14
N GLN A 575 -1.05 33.94 21.44
CA GLN A 575 -2.20 34.79 21.76
C GLN A 575 -2.68 34.57 23.20
N ALA A 576 -2.72 33.33 23.67
CA ALA A 576 -3.09 33.03 25.05
C ALA A 576 -2.08 33.63 26.05
N LEU A 577 -0.79 33.66 25.72
CA LEU A 577 0.25 34.31 26.54
C LEU A 577 0.09 35.84 26.56
N ILE A 578 -0.27 36.46 25.43
CA ILE A 578 -0.60 37.89 25.33
C ILE A 578 -1.82 38.23 26.20
N ASP A 579 -2.90 37.44 26.07
CA ASP A 579 -4.15 37.67 26.81
C ASP A 579 -3.96 37.54 28.33
N LEU A 580 -3.03 36.67 28.74
CA LEU A 580 -2.62 36.49 30.14
C LEU A 580 -1.62 37.56 30.62
N GLY A 581 -1.14 38.43 29.74
CA GLY A 581 -0.13 39.45 30.04
C GLY A 581 1.25 38.87 30.36
N VAL A 582 1.53 37.65 29.90
CA VAL A 582 2.85 37.02 29.99
C VAL A 582 3.78 37.63 28.94
N ASP A 583 3.31 37.74 27.70
CA ASP A 583 4.02 38.49 26.65
C ASP A 583 3.71 39.99 26.80
N ALA A 584 4.71 40.76 27.24
CA ALA A 584 4.54 42.19 27.46
C ALA A 584 4.66 43.01 26.16
N ALA A 585 5.20 42.43 25.08
CA ALA A 585 5.24 43.09 23.78
C ALA A 585 3.83 43.27 23.21
N GLY A 586 2.94 42.31 23.51
CA GLY A 586 1.52 42.36 23.14
C GLY A 586 1.31 42.33 21.63
N ILE A 587 2.26 41.74 20.91
CA ILE A 587 2.24 41.55 19.46
C ILE A 587 2.46 40.07 19.19
N GLN A 588 1.81 39.55 18.16
CA GLN A 588 1.92 38.14 17.79
C GLN A 588 3.04 37.97 16.76
N ASP A 589 4.27 37.78 17.24
CA ASP A 589 5.49 37.67 16.42
C ASP A 589 6.23 36.32 16.57
N HIS A 590 5.57 35.35 17.22
CA HIS A 590 6.02 33.99 17.53
C HIS A 590 7.20 33.91 18.49
N VAL A 591 7.48 34.98 19.24
CA VAL A 591 8.54 35.00 20.25
C VAL A 591 8.11 35.71 21.52
N ILE A 592 8.58 35.20 22.66
CA ILE A 592 8.52 35.91 23.95
C ILE A 592 9.92 36.05 24.53
N LEU A 593 10.10 36.92 25.51
CA LEU A 593 11.33 36.96 26.27
C LEU A 593 11.41 35.75 27.22
N ARG A 594 12.59 35.13 27.30
CA ARG A 594 12.89 34.08 28.28
C ARG A 594 12.61 34.56 29.71
N SER A 595 12.92 35.83 30.00
CA SER A 595 12.61 36.44 31.30
C SER A 595 11.12 36.50 31.60
N GLU A 596 10.26 36.64 30.60
CA GLU A 596 8.80 36.62 30.77
C GLU A 596 8.30 35.21 31.07
N ALA A 597 8.79 34.23 30.31
CA ALA A 597 8.52 32.80 30.56
C ALA A 597 8.95 32.38 31.97
N GLU A 598 10.15 32.78 32.39
CA GLU A 598 10.69 32.48 33.73
C GLU A 598 10.02 33.27 34.85
N ALA A 599 9.50 34.46 34.58
CA ALA A 599 8.71 35.24 35.54
C ALA A 599 7.34 34.62 35.82
N MET A 600 6.82 33.79 34.90
CA MET A 600 5.57 33.08 35.09
C MET A 600 5.71 32.00 36.17
N THR A 601 5.04 32.21 37.30
CA THR A 601 5.04 31.31 38.45
C THR A 601 3.65 30.76 38.72
N GLY A 602 3.56 29.60 39.36
CA GLY A 602 2.27 29.05 39.76
C GLY A 602 1.56 28.31 38.63
N GLN A 603 0.36 28.77 38.24
CA GLN A 603 -0.47 28.08 37.26
C GLN A 603 -0.62 28.88 35.96
N LEU A 604 -0.28 28.27 34.84
CA LEU A 604 -0.57 28.75 33.49
C LEU A 604 -1.77 27.96 32.96
N ASP A 605 -2.86 28.66 32.65
CA ASP A 605 -4.09 28.06 32.13
C ASP A 605 -4.35 28.64 30.74
N VAL A 606 -4.00 27.87 29.72
CA VAL A 606 -4.19 28.21 28.29
C VAL A 606 -5.26 27.31 27.66
N SER A 607 -6.13 26.71 28.48
CA SER A 607 -7.17 25.78 28.03
C SER A 607 -8.26 26.48 27.20
N ASN A 608 -8.90 25.74 26.29
CA ASN A 608 -9.95 26.19 25.37
C ASN A 608 -9.51 27.26 24.35
N ASN A 609 -8.21 27.33 24.05
CA ASN A 609 -7.66 28.24 23.04
C ASN A 609 -7.34 27.58 21.69
N GLY A 610 -7.61 26.27 21.54
CA GLY A 610 -7.33 25.57 20.28
C GLY A 610 -5.84 25.45 19.98
N ILE A 611 -5.01 25.26 21.02
CA ILE A 611 -3.55 25.16 20.92
C ILE A 611 -3.17 23.75 20.48
N ASN A 612 -2.47 23.63 19.37
CA ASN A 612 -2.03 22.34 18.81
C ASN A 612 -0.56 22.05 19.13
N ASP A 613 0.24 23.08 19.40
CA ASP A 613 1.66 22.96 19.73
C ASP A 613 2.01 23.87 20.93
N LEU A 614 2.64 23.28 21.95
CA LEU A 614 3.09 23.95 23.18
C LEU A 614 4.60 24.24 23.17
N THR A 615 5.27 24.14 22.03
CA THR A 615 6.69 24.49 21.88
C THR A 615 6.98 25.85 22.50
N GLY A 616 8.07 25.93 23.28
CA GLY A 616 8.47 27.08 24.07
C GLY A 616 8.03 27.02 25.54
N ILE A 617 7.08 26.13 25.89
CA ILE A 617 6.68 25.92 27.29
C ILE A 617 7.85 25.45 28.18
N GLU A 618 8.86 24.82 27.61
CA GLU A 618 10.08 24.39 28.30
C GLU A 618 10.87 25.55 28.93
N ALA A 619 10.66 26.79 28.48
CA ALA A 619 11.26 27.98 29.07
C ALA A 619 10.58 28.43 30.38
N PHE A 620 9.38 27.94 30.68
CA PHE A 620 8.58 28.32 31.86
C PHE A 620 9.03 27.53 33.10
N THR A 621 10.31 27.68 33.48
CA THR A 621 10.98 26.84 34.49
C THR A 621 10.41 26.97 35.90
N ASN A 622 9.72 28.08 36.20
CA ASN A 622 9.08 28.32 37.50
C ASN A 622 7.58 27.96 37.55
N LEU A 623 7.06 27.34 36.48
CA LEU A 623 5.68 26.90 36.39
C LEU A 623 5.44 25.69 37.30
N ILE A 624 4.41 25.78 38.16
CA ILE A 624 4.02 24.71 39.09
C ILE A 624 2.93 23.83 38.46
N ARG A 625 2.08 24.40 37.62
CA ARG A 625 0.97 23.70 36.99
C ARG A 625 0.63 24.28 35.61
N LEU A 626 0.59 23.43 34.59
CA LEU A 626 0.05 23.75 33.27
C LEU A 626 -1.35 23.16 33.12
N LYS A 627 -2.26 23.92 32.53
CA LYS A 627 -3.53 23.43 32.00
C LYS A 627 -3.64 23.85 30.54
N ALA A 628 -3.77 22.86 29.66
CA ALA A 628 -3.86 23.04 28.22
C ALA A 628 -4.71 21.90 27.64
N TRP A 629 -6.02 22.00 27.80
CA TRP A 629 -6.99 21.10 27.15
C TRP A 629 -7.82 21.91 26.16
N ASN A 630 -8.05 21.34 24.97
CA ASN A 630 -8.87 21.92 23.92
C ASN A 630 -10.31 21.43 23.99
#